data_AF-A0A2U1QQN5-F1
#
_entry.id   AF-A0A2U1QQN5-F1
#
_cell.length_a   1.000
_cell.length_b   1.000
_cell.length_c   1.000
_cell.angle_alpha   90.00
_cell.angle_beta   90.00
_cell.angle_gamma   90.00
#
_symmetry.space_group_name_H-M   'P 1'
#
loop_
_entity.id
_entity.type
_entity.pdbx_description
1 polymer ?
#
loop_
_entity_poly.entity_id
_entity_poly.type
_entity_poly.pdbx_seq_one_letter_code
_entity_poly.pdbx_strand_id
1 'polypeptide(L)'
;MRKIKYKKGRKLQHVSLEYTGTHKEHETEMQLFVYDDTDVVEYEKFTSLALNSCFDYKKNNWLNIHGLNDINLIKTIGLHFKLDDFLLADILNTTKRTKLDEQPD
;
A
#
# COMPACT_ATOMS: atom_id res chain seq x y z
N MET A 1 34.49 12.64 -21.86
CA MET A 1 33.24 11.90 -22.13
C MET A 1 32.61 11.51 -20.79
N ARG A 2 31.37 11.95 -20.49
CA ARG A 2 30.67 11.55 -19.26
C ARG A 2 30.20 10.09 -19.42
N LYS A 3 30.73 9.17 -18.60
CA LYS A 3 30.23 7.79 -18.54
C LYS A 3 28.80 7.81 -17.98
N ILE A 4 27.84 7.39 -18.80
CA ILE A 4 26.47 7.11 -18.34
C ILE A 4 26.58 5.91 -17.37
N LYS A 5 26.33 6.15 -16.08
CA LYS A 5 26.24 5.05 -15.09
C LYS A 5 24.99 4.26 -15.41
N TYR A 6 25.16 3.10 -16.04
CA TYR A 6 24.09 2.13 -16.24
C TYR A 6 23.61 1.67 -14.86
N LYS A 7 22.39 2.05 -14.47
CA LYS A 7 21.70 1.37 -13.35
C LYS A 7 21.41 -0.04 -13.84
N LYS A 8 22.29 -0.98 -13.50
CA LYS A 8 22.13 -2.41 -13.77
C LYS A 8 20.73 -2.79 -13.29
N GLY A 9 19.81 -3.09 -14.22
CA GLY A 9 18.50 -3.62 -13.89
C GLY A 9 18.74 -4.85 -13.03
N ARG A 10 18.44 -4.75 -11.73
CA ARG A 10 18.45 -5.92 -10.87
C ARG A 10 17.47 -6.90 -11.49
N LYS A 11 17.90 -8.15 -11.69
CA LYS A 11 16.97 -9.26 -11.87
C LYS A 11 16.26 -9.42 -10.53
N LEU A 12 15.30 -8.55 -10.24
CA LEU A 12 14.41 -8.70 -9.11
C LEU A 12 13.70 -10.04 -9.33
N GLN A 13 13.84 -10.96 -8.38
CA GLN A 13 12.89 -12.07 -8.29
C GLN A 13 11.50 -11.44 -8.34
N HIS A 14 10.61 -12.02 -9.15
CA HIS A 14 9.32 -11.43 -9.48
C HIS A 14 8.44 -11.16 -8.23
N VAL A 15 8.81 -11.74 -7.08
CA VAL A 15 8.07 -11.73 -5.81
C VAL A 15 8.92 -11.14 -4.66
N SER A 16 9.85 -10.23 -4.95
CA SER A 16 10.56 -9.51 -3.87
C SER A 16 9.74 -8.30 -3.43
N LEU A 17 9.20 -8.36 -2.21
CA LEU A 17 8.50 -7.23 -1.58
C LEU A 17 9.54 -6.26 -1.02
N GLU A 18 10.01 -5.33 -1.87
CA GLU A 18 10.99 -4.29 -1.54
C GLU A 18 10.42 -2.93 -1.92
N TYR A 19 10.35 -2.00 -0.97
CA TYR A 19 10.01 -0.61 -1.25
C TYR A 19 11.17 0.08 -2.00
N THR A 20 10.93 0.47 -3.25
CA THR A 20 11.95 1.08 -4.12
C THR A 20 11.92 2.62 -4.12
N GLY A 21 11.02 3.23 -3.34
CA GLY A 21 10.87 4.67 -3.27
C GLY A 21 11.97 5.39 -2.49
N THR A 22 11.99 6.71 -2.64
CA THR A 22 12.98 7.61 -2.01
C THR A 22 12.58 8.05 -0.60
N HIS A 23 11.29 8.01 -0.27
CA HIS A 23 10.74 8.52 0.98
C HIS A 23 10.76 7.47 2.09
N LYS A 24 11.95 7.21 2.65
CA LYS A 24 12.16 6.20 3.69
C LYS A 24 12.05 6.71 5.13
N GLU A 25 11.96 8.03 5.29
CA GLU A 25 11.97 8.70 6.59
C GLU A 25 10.58 8.81 7.23
N HIS A 26 9.52 8.59 6.45
CA HIS A 26 8.15 8.60 6.95
C HIS A 26 7.79 7.23 7.53
N GLU A 27 7.32 7.22 8.77
CA GLU A 27 6.72 6.04 9.39
C GLU A 27 5.46 5.63 8.61
N THR A 28 5.20 4.33 8.58
CA THR A 28 3.98 3.82 7.97
C THR A 28 2.81 4.07 8.91
N GLU A 29 1.87 4.90 8.48
CA GLU A 29 0.67 5.26 9.25
C GLU A 29 -0.59 4.95 8.45
N MET A 30 -1.67 4.60 9.15
CA MET A 30 -2.98 4.36 8.55
C MET A 30 -4.00 5.38 9.03
N GLN A 31 -4.85 5.82 8.12
CA GLN A 31 -5.95 6.74 8.36
C GLN A 31 -7.18 6.20 7.63
N LEU A 32 -8.34 6.17 8.30
CA LEU A 32 -9.58 5.66 7.74
C LEU A 32 -10.67 6.71 7.87
N PHE A 33 -11.36 6.98 6.77
CA PHE A 33 -12.60 7.75 6.75
C PHE A 33 -13.76 6.80 6.52
N VAL A 34 -14.73 6.83 7.42
CA VAL A 34 -15.99 6.09 7.28
C VAL A 34 -17.10 7.11 7.11
N TYR A 35 -17.78 7.10 5.96
CA TYR A 35 -18.72 8.16 5.63
C TYR A 35 -19.89 7.72 4.76
N ASP A 36 -20.96 8.51 4.81
CA ASP A 36 -22.11 8.47 3.91
C ASP A 36 -22.57 9.90 3.59
N ASP A 37 -23.79 10.06 3.09
CA ASP A 37 -24.35 11.37 2.76
C ASP A 37 -24.65 12.25 4.00
N THR A 38 -24.61 11.67 5.20
CA THR A 38 -25.07 12.30 6.45
C THR A 38 -23.94 12.59 7.45
N ASP A 39 -22.95 11.70 7.56
CA ASP A 39 -21.85 11.87 8.49
C ASP A 39 -20.52 11.29 7.97
N VAL A 40 -19.44 11.78 8.56
CA VAL A 40 -18.07 11.30 8.37
C VAL A 40 -17.41 11.10 9.72
N VAL A 41 -16.76 9.95 9.88
CA VAL A 41 -15.94 9.60 11.03
C VAL A 41 -14.52 9.35 10.55
N GLU A 42 -13.56 10.01 11.20
CA GLU A 42 -12.15 9.86 10.93
C GLU A 42 -11.47 9.06 12.05
N TYR A 43 -10.69 8.05 11.66
CA TYR A 43 -9.83 7.28 12.54
C TYR A 43 -8.38 7.52 12.15
N GLU A 44 -7.66 8.29 12.97
CA GLU A 44 -6.23 8.53 12.80
C GLU A 44 -5.39 7.46 13.53
N LYS A 45 -4.24 7.11 12.94
CA LYS A 45 -3.16 6.33 13.57
C LYS A 45 -3.61 5.02 14.23
N PHE A 46 -4.56 4.32 13.63
CA PHE A 46 -5.05 3.07 14.16
C PHE A 46 -4.20 1.88 13.70
N THR A 47 -4.13 0.83 14.51
CA THR A 47 -3.31 -0.37 14.27
C THR A 47 -4.02 -1.36 13.34
N SER A 48 -3.27 -2.21 12.63
CA SER A 48 -3.83 -3.27 11.79
C SER A 48 -4.80 -4.22 12.52
N LEU A 49 -4.64 -4.38 13.84
CA LEU A 49 -5.56 -5.15 14.69
C LEU A 49 -6.98 -4.56 14.73
N ALA A 50 -7.11 -3.24 14.55
CA ALA A 50 -8.39 -2.54 14.59
C ALA A 50 -9.07 -2.44 13.22
N LEU A 51 -8.46 -2.95 12.13
CA LEU A 51 -9.05 -2.95 10.79
C LEU A 51 -10.46 -3.56 10.80
N ASN A 52 -10.64 -4.72 11.43
CA ASN A 52 -11.95 -5.39 11.47
C ASN A 52 -13.00 -4.63 12.28
N SER A 53 -12.60 -3.82 13.26
CA SER A 53 -13.54 -3.10 14.15
C SER A 53 -13.90 -1.71 13.64
N CYS A 54 -13.02 -1.07 12.88
CA CYS A 54 -13.22 0.29 12.40
C CYS A 54 -14.00 0.37 11.09
N PHE A 55 -14.02 -0.72 10.31
CA PHE A 55 -14.76 -0.77 9.05
C PHE A 55 -16.26 -0.89 9.30
N ASP A 56 -17.04 0.02 8.71
CA ASP A 56 -18.49 -0.12 8.64
C ASP A 56 -18.89 -0.55 7.22
N TYR A 57 -19.23 -1.82 7.07
CA TYR A 57 -19.62 -2.40 5.77
C TYR A 57 -20.95 -1.85 5.22
N LYS A 58 -21.67 -1.02 5.97
CA LYS A 58 -22.87 -0.31 5.49
C LYS A 58 -22.58 1.06 4.91
N LYS A 59 -21.37 1.60 5.16
CA LYS A 59 -20.93 2.93 4.73
C LYS A 59 -19.76 2.82 3.75
N ASN A 60 -19.37 3.95 3.17
CA ASN A 60 -18.15 4.03 2.38
C ASN A 60 -16.94 4.09 3.33
N ASN A 61 -15.91 3.31 3.01
CA ASN A 61 -14.67 3.23 3.78
C ASN A 61 -13.52 3.66 2.87
N TRP A 62 -12.86 4.77 3.20
CA TRP A 62 -11.68 5.24 2.51
C TRP A 62 -10.45 5.08 3.41
N LEU A 63 -9.69 4.02 3.12
CA LEU A 63 -8.45 3.70 3.82
C LEU A 63 -7.25 4.35 3.11
N ASN A 64 -6.55 5.21 3.84
CA ASN A 64 -5.28 5.80 3.46
C ASN A 64 -4.13 5.12 4.22
N ILE A 65 -3.07 4.81 3.47
CA ILE A 65 -1.82 4.28 4.02
C ILE A 65 -0.71 5.24 3.61
N HIS A 66 -0.14 5.91 4.60
CA HIS A 66 1.01 6.79 4.42
C HIS A 66 2.29 6.00 4.63
N GLY A 67 3.29 6.20 3.77
CA GLY A 67 4.59 5.53 3.87
C GLY A 67 4.51 4.03 3.61
N LEU A 68 5.12 3.54 2.54
CA LEU A 68 5.12 2.10 2.20
C LEU A 68 6.37 1.36 2.73
N ASN A 69 6.97 1.89 3.79
CA ASN A 69 8.26 1.44 4.31
C ASN A 69 8.14 0.15 5.15
N ASP A 70 7.04 -0.01 5.89
CA ASP A 70 6.79 -1.22 6.68
C ASP A 70 6.17 -2.35 5.82
N ILE A 71 7.05 -3.22 5.31
CA ILE A 71 6.66 -4.38 4.50
C ILE A 71 5.76 -5.36 5.27
N ASN A 72 5.93 -5.49 6.59
CA ASN A 72 5.12 -6.42 7.38
C ASN A 72 3.68 -5.91 7.48
N LEU A 73 3.51 -4.62 7.76
CA LEU A 73 2.20 -3.99 7.79
C LEU A 73 1.50 -4.05 6.44
N ILE A 74 2.20 -3.75 5.34
CA ILE A 74 1.66 -3.85 3.98
C ILE A 74 1.21 -5.29 3.66
N LYS A 75 1.99 -6.31 4.08
CA LYS A 75 1.57 -7.71 3.95
C LYS A 75 0.32 -8.03 4.77
N THR A 76 0.24 -7.56 6.02
CA THR A 76 -0.95 -7.79 6.87
C THR A 76 -2.20 -7.19 6.23
N ILE A 77 -2.09 -5.98 5.68
CA ILE A 77 -3.19 -5.31 4.96
C ILE A 77 -3.53 -6.08 3.68
N GLY A 78 -2.52 -6.47 2.89
CA GLY A 78 -2.72 -7.26 1.68
C GLY A 78 -3.46 -8.57 1.95
N LEU A 79 -3.08 -9.30 2.99
CA LEU A 79 -3.77 -10.52 3.42
C LEU A 79 -5.23 -10.25 3.83
N HIS A 80 -5.51 -9.14 4.52
CA HIS A 80 -6.86 -8.76 4.91
C HIS A 80 -7.77 -8.50 3.70
N PHE A 81 -7.25 -7.84 2.66
CA PHE A 81 -7.96 -7.55 1.41
C PHE A 81 -7.79 -8.61 0.31
N LYS A 82 -7.13 -9.74 0.62
CA LYS A 82 -6.82 -10.84 -0.32
C LYS A 82 -6.02 -10.39 -1.56
N LEU A 83 -5.15 -9.39 -1.40
CA LEU A 83 -4.21 -8.97 -2.44
C LEU A 83 -3.05 -9.98 -2.54
N ASP A 84 -2.69 -10.36 -3.76
CA ASP A 84 -1.56 -11.26 -4.01
C ASP A 84 -0.20 -10.55 -3.90
N ASP A 85 0.86 -11.33 -3.73
CA ASP A 85 2.22 -10.80 -3.59
C ASP A 85 2.72 -10.06 -4.85
N PHE A 86 2.16 -10.33 -6.03
CA PHE A 86 2.54 -9.63 -7.26
C PHE A 86 1.98 -8.21 -7.26
N LEU A 87 0.73 -8.03 -6.85
CA LEU A 87 0.13 -6.71 -6.66
C LEU A 87 0.85 -5.91 -5.58
N LEU A 88 1.17 -6.53 -4.45
CA LEU A 88 1.93 -5.87 -3.39
C LEU A 88 3.33 -5.45 -3.88
N ALA A 89 4.02 -6.31 -4.62
CA ALA A 89 5.32 -5.96 -5.22
C ALA A 89 5.21 -4.79 -6.20
N ASP A 90 4.09 -4.66 -6.87
CA ASP A 90 3.82 -3.58 -7.81
C ASP A 90 3.55 -2.26 -7.10
N ILE A 91 2.79 -2.29 -6.01
CA ILE A 91 2.53 -1.14 -5.14
C ILE A 91 3.83 -0.62 -4.50
N LEU A 92 4.68 -1.54 -4.01
CA LEU A 92 5.96 -1.20 -3.38
C LEU A 92 7.00 -0.65 -4.38
N ASN A 93 6.82 -0.93 -5.68
CA ASN A 93 7.75 -0.52 -6.71
C ASN A 93 7.32 0.81 -7.37
N THR A 94 7.77 1.92 -6.78
CA THR A 94 7.45 3.28 -7.26
C THR A 94 8.09 3.65 -8.60
N THR A 95 8.89 2.77 -9.21
CA THR A 95 9.48 2.99 -10.55
C THR A 95 8.67 2.39 -11.69
N LYS A 96 7.62 1.62 -11.38
CA LYS A 96 6.71 1.08 -12.38
C LYS A 96 5.89 2.20 -13.03
N ARG A 97 5.50 1.97 -14.28
CA ARG A 97 4.60 2.87 -15.00
C ARG A 97 3.18 2.69 -14.49
N THR A 98 2.39 3.76 -14.55
CA THR A 98 0.95 3.72 -14.29
C THR A 98 0.29 2.64 -15.13
N LYS A 99 -0.53 1.82 -14.50
CA LYS A 99 -1.31 0.75 -15.12
C LYS A 99 -2.65 0.62 -14.41
N LEU A 100 -3.60 -0.01 -15.09
CA LEU A 100 -4.87 -0.46 -14.54
C LEU A 100 -4.91 -1.98 -14.72
N ASP A 101 -5.10 -2.71 -13.64
CA ASP A 101 -5.31 -4.16 -13.66
C ASP A 101 -6.66 -4.45 -12.99
N GLU A 102 -7.48 -5.27 -13.64
CA GLU A 102 -8.75 -5.76 -13.11
C GLU A 102 -8.57 -7.23 -12.72
N GLN A 103 -8.94 -7.58 -11.49
CA GLN A 103 -8.97 -8.96 -11.02
C GLN A 103 -10.42 -9.40 -10.79
N PRO A 104 -10.75 -10.68 -11.05
CA PRO A 104 -12.01 -11.26 -10.62
C PRO A 104 -12.07 -11.35 -9.09
N ASP A 105 -13.27 -11.14 -8.52
CA ASP A 105 -13.57 -11.23 -7.09
C ASP A 105 -13.39 -12.65 -6.51
#